data_AF-A0A4V1ADC2-F1
#
_entry.id   AF-A0A4V1ADC2-F1
#
_cell.length_a   1.000
_cell.length_b   1.000
_cell.length_c   1.000
_cell.angle_alpha   90.00
_cell.angle_beta   90.00
_cell.angle_gamma   90.00
#
_symmetry.space_group_name_H-M   'P 1'
#
loop_
_entity.id
_entity.type
_entity.pdbx_description
1 polymer ?
#
loop_
_entity_poly.entity_id
_entity_poly.type
_entity_poly.pdbx_seq_one_letter_code
_entity_poly.pdbx_strand_id
1 'polypeptide(L)'
;MAAITDLPVMTRADAVSLGFAGFNDVPHKPIDIPDGAFTLTAKTSEGRRVTFCFMGKTYDGPARFVDIQFHDRGSTIPVPSGGVSPTLNAFAVTGGGRHVTDSRGLDEGQKPSILVLLMDEAGDEPPHPDPSRRPLLDRDLAELLTRAAGVITDPDSEIRSNRDSLVDALHAEAAKRRPREPGS
;
A
#
# COMPACT_ATOMS: atom_id res chain seq x y z
N MET A 1 -28.12 -3.48 2.70
CA MET A 1 -26.95 -4.09 2.03
C MET A 1 -27.39 -4.51 0.65
N ALA A 2 -26.67 -4.13 -0.42
CA ALA A 2 -26.98 -4.63 -1.76
C ALA A 2 -26.81 -6.16 -1.80
N ALA A 3 -27.65 -6.86 -2.56
CA ALA A 3 -27.47 -8.30 -2.75
C ALA A 3 -26.23 -8.53 -3.62
N ILE A 4 -25.48 -9.61 -3.37
CA ILE A 4 -24.26 -9.92 -4.14
C ILE A 4 -24.54 -10.09 -5.65
N THR A 5 -25.80 -10.40 -6.00
CA THR A 5 -26.32 -10.48 -7.36
C THR A 5 -26.43 -9.14 -8.08
N ASP A 6 -26.43 -8.03 -7.34
CA ASP A 6 -26.64 -6.68 -7.87
C ASP A 6 -25.31 -5.95 -8.16
N LEU A 7 -24.20 -6.63 -7.88
CA LEU A 7 -22.86 -6.11 -8.02
C LEU A 7 -22.31 -6.49 -9.40
N PRO A 8 -21.69 -5.57 -10.15
CA PRO A 8 -21.07 -5.92 -11.42
C PRO A 8 -20.04 -7.03 -11.20
N VAL A 9 -20.24 -8.14 -11.90
CA VAL A 9 -19.34 -9.30 -11.93
C VAL A 9 -18.75 -9.42 -13.32
N MET A 10 -17.43 -9.53 -13.38
CA MET A 10 -16.66 -9.82 -14.57
C MET A 10 -16.78 -11.30 -14.93
N THR A 11 -16.76 -11.60 -16.23
CA THR A 11 -16.54 -12.97 -16.68
C THR A 11 -15.09 -13.38 -16.43
N ARG A 12 -14.79 -14.68 -16.55
CA ARG A 12 -13.41 -15.16 -16.56
C ARG A 12 -12.57 -14.49 -17.64
N ALA A 13 -13.12 -14.30 -18.84
CA ALA A 13 -12.41 -13.69 -19.95
C ALA A 13 -12.02 -12.25 -19.63
N ASP A 14 -12.95 -11.48 -19.04
CA ASP A 14 -12.68 -10.11 -18.60
C ASP A 14 -11.59 -10.08 -17.52
N ALA A 15 -11.71 -10.94 -16.50
CA ALA A 15 -10.73 -11.04 -15.41
C ALA A 15 -9.32 -11.34 -15.95
N VAL A 16 -9.19 -12.34 -16.83
CA VAL A 16 -7.91 -12.70 -17.45
C VAL A 16 -7.37 -11.57 -18.32
N SER A 17 -8.23 -10.88 -19.07
CA SER A 17 -7.81 -9.75 -19.93
C SER A 17 -7.23 -8.58 -19.13
N LEU A 18 -7.63 -8.45 -17.86
CA LEU A 18 -7.13 -7.44 -16.92
C LEU A 18 -5.99 -7.95 -16.03
N GLY A 19 -5.50 -9.17 -16.26
CA GLY A 19 -4.37 -9.76 -15.52
C GLY A 19 -4.76 -10.47 -14.21
N PHE A 20 -6.05 -10.59 -13.89
CA PHE A 20 -6.50 -11.40 -12.75
C PHE A 20 -6.51 -12.90 -13.09
N ALA A 21 -6.50 -13.73 -12.06
CA ALA A 21 -6.66 -15.17 -12.23
C ALA A 21 -8.09 -15.51 -12.66
N GLY A 22 -8.24 -16.33 -13.71
CA GLY A 22 -9.56 -16.71 -14.23
C GLY A 22 -10.22 -17.91 -13.55
N PHE A 23 -9.97 -18.18 -12.27
CA PHE A 23 -10.31 -19.44 -11.58
C PHE A 23 -11.67 -20.05 -11.99
N ASN A 24 -11.67 -21.32 -12.43
CA ASN A 24 -12.85 -22.20 -12.63
C ASN A 24 -14.04 -21.61 -13.39
N ASP A 25 -13.84 -20.58 -14.21
CA ASP A 25 -14.92 -19.90 -14.95
C ASP A 25 -16.05 -19.34 -14.06
N VAL A 26 -15.69 -18.91 -12.85
CA VAL A 26 -16.66 -18.35 -11.90
C VAL A 26 -16.75 -16.82 -12.01
N PRO A 27 -17.90 -16.22 -11.64
CA PRO A 27 -18.06 -14.77 -11.60
C PRO A 27 -16.98 -14.09 -10.76
N HIS A 28 -16.40 -13.01 -11.29
CA HIS A 28 -15.33 -12.26 -10.64
C HIS A 28 -15.82 -10.91 -10.13
N LYS A 29 -15.61 -10.61 -8.86
CA LYS A 29 -15.89 -9.28 -8.28
C LYS A 29 -14.57 -8.51 -8.13
N PRO A 30 -14.24 -7.58 -9.03
CA PRO A 30 -13.09 -6.70 -8.85
C PRO A 30 -13.39 -5.68 -7.74
N ILE A 31 -12.39 -5.40 -6.90
CA ILE A 31 -12.44 -4.36 -5.87
C ILE A 31 -11.08 -3.67 -5.88
N ASP A 32 -11.09 -2.37 -6.19
CA ASP A 32 -9.92 -1.52 -6.00
C ASP A 32 -9.75 -1.23 -4.52
N ILE A 33 -8.57 -1.54 -3.98
CA ILE A 33 -8.23 -1.31 -2.58
C ILE A 33 -7.62 0.10 -2.48
N PRO A 34 -8.16 0.99 -1.63
CA PRO A 34 -7.57 2.31 -1.43
C PRO A 34 -6.23 2.20 -0.71
N ASP A 35 -5.41 3.25 -0.82
CA ASP A 35 -4.21 3.41 0.00
C ASP A 35 -4.55 3.43 1.50
N GLY A 36 -3.61 2.94 2.30
CA GLY A 36 -3.78 2.75 3.74
C GLY A 36 -4.33 1.36 4.11
N ALA A 37 -4.53 1.16 5.41
CA ALA A 37 -5.06 -0.09 5.93
C ALA A 37 -6.52 -0.30 5.48
N PHE A 38 -6.81 -1.45 4.87
CA PHE A 38 -8.15 -1.76 4.39
C PHE A 38 -8.50 -3.24 4.59
N THR A 39 -9.76 -3.54 4.93
CA THR A 39 -10.20 -4.93 5.12
C THR A 39 -11.33 -5.32 4.19
N LEU A 40 -11.24 -6.55 3.67
CA LEU A 40 -12.33 -7.24 2.98
C LEU A 40 -12.70 -8.50 3.76
N THR A 41 -13.99 -8.74 3.96
CA THR A 41 -14.48 -9.93 4.64
C THR A 41 -15.54 -10.61 3.79
N ALA A 42 -15.48 -11.94 3.73
CA ALA A 42 -16.47 -12.76 3.07
C ALA A 42 -17.08 -13.77 4.05
N LYS A 43 -18.34 -14.13 3.80
CA LYS A 43 -19.06 -15.17 4.55
C LYS A 43 -19.77 -16.09 3.56
N THR A 44 -19.56 -17.39 3.68
CA THR A 44 -20.25 -18.40 2.87
C THR A 44 -21.72 -18.54 3.29
N SER A 45 -22.54 -19.18 2.48
CA SER A 45 -23.91 -19.58 2.84
C SER A 45 -23.96 -20.43 4.12
N GLU A 46 -22.95 -21.27 4.33
CA GLU A 46 -22.77 -22.07 5.56
C GLU A 46 -22.19 -21.29 6.75
N GLY A 47 -22.03 -19.97 6.64
CA GLY A 47 -21.57 -19.12 7.73
C GLY A 47 -20.07 -19.10 7.98
N ARG A 48 -19.25 -19.76 7.15
CA ARG A 48 -17.78 -19.71 7.24
C ARG A 48 -17.26 -18.34 6.83
N ARG A 49 -16.40 -17.73 7.64
CA ARG A 49 -15.91 -16.35 7.50
C ARG A 49 -14.42 -16.33 7.27
N VAL A 50 -14.01 -15.45 6.36
CA VAL A 50 -12.61 -15.13 6.08
C VAL A 50 -12.44 -13.62 5.99
N THR A 51 -11.35 -13.11 6.54
CA THR A 51 -10.96 -11.69 6.44
C THR A 51 -9.60 -11.58 5.78
N PHE A 52 -9.49 -10.61 4.88
CA PHE A 52 -8.28 -10.14 4.23
C PHE A 52 -8.00 -8.73 4.75
N CYS A 53 -6.81 -8.51 5.33
CA CYS A 53 -6.36 -7.21 5.79
C CYS A 53 -5.18 -6.77 4.93
N PHE A 54 -5.43 -5.75 4.12
CA PHE A 54 -4.45 -5.11 3.25
C PHE A 54 -3.73 -4.03 4.04
N MET A 55 -2.41 -4.14 4.13
CA MET A 55 -1.60 -3.27 4.98
C MET A 55 -0.35 -2.79 4.23
N GLY A 56 0.03 -1.53 4.47
CA GLY A 56 1.35 -1.01 4.12
C GLY A 56 2.42 -1.50 5.10
N LYS A 57 3.70 -1.33 4.73
CA LYS A 57 4.83 -1.64 5.64
C LYS A 57 5.08 -0.52 6.66
N THR A 58 5.24 0.71 6.19
CA THR A 58 5.74 1.84 7.01
C THR A 58 4.97 3.14 6.81
N TYR A 59 3.98 3.17 5.91
CA TYR A 59 3.24 4.38 5.55
C TYR A 59 1.82 4.05 5.03
N ASP A 60 0.95 5.07 5.05
CA ASP A 60 -0.42 5.01 4.54
C ASP A 60 -0.46 5.14 3.01
N GLY A 61 0.09 4.14 2.32
CA GLY A 61 0.05 4.03 0.85
C GLY A 61 -0.44 2.66 0.38
N PRO A 62 -0.07 2.24 -0.84
CA PRO A 62 -0.50 0.95 -1.37
C PRO A 62 -0.13 -0.20 -0.45
N ALA A 63 -1.04 -1.16 -0.32
CA ALA A 63 -0.81 -2.36 0.45
C ALA A 63 0.37 -3.17 -0.11
N ARG A 64 1.18 -3.74 0.79
CA ARG A 64 2.38 -4.53 0.47
C ARG A 64 2.29 -5.97 0.91
N PHE A 65 1.32 -6.27 1.76
CA PHE A 65 0.98 -7.62 2.14
C PHE A 65 -0.50 -7.73 2.47
N VAL A 66 -0.98 -8.96 2.46
CA VAL A 66 -2.34 -9.32 2.86
C VAL A 66 -2.25 -10.34 3.98
N ASP A 67 -2.76 -9.96 5.13
CA ASP A 67 -3.03 -10.89 6.22
C ASP A 67 -4.37 -11.56 5.98
N ILE A 68 -4.40 -12.89 6.03
CA ILE A 68 -5.57 -13.71 5.78
C ILE A 68 -5.87 -14.52 7.03
N GLN A 69 -7.09 -14.35 7.56
CA GLN A 69 -7.56 -15.09 8.72
C GLN A 69 -8.88 -15.80 8.40
N PHE A 70 -8.92 -17.09 8.76
CA PHE A 70 -10.14 -17.88 8.76
C PHE A 70 -10.66 -18.02 10.19
N HIS A 71 -11.96 -17.76 10.39
CA HIS A 71 -12.49 -17.56 11.74
C HIS A 71 -13.17 -18.79 12.34
N ASP A 72 -13.56 -19.76 11.52
CA ASP A 72 -14.55 -20.77 11.89
C ASP A 72 -14.01 -22.20 11.92
N ARG A 73 -12.70 -22.38 12.14
CA ARG A 73 -12.08 -23.71 12.21
C ARG A 73 -12.46 -24.48 13.49
N GLY A 74 -12.86 -23.76 14.54
CA GLY A 74 -13.25 -24.32 15.84
C GLY A 74 -12.12 -24.57 16.82
N SER A 75 -10.87 -24.28 16.43
CA SER A 75 -9.66 -24.38 17.25
C SER A 75 -8.96 -23.03 17.33
N THR A 76 -8.22 -22.79 18.41
CA THR A 76 -7.55 -21.52 18.66
C THR A 76 -6.19 -21.72 19.30
N ILE A 77 -5.26 -20.77 19.10
CA ILE A 77 -3.99 -20.69 19.83
C ILE A 77 -3.92 -19.40 20.66
N PRO A 78 -3.21 -19.40 21.81
CA PRO A 78 -2.94 -18.17 22.55
C PRO A 78 -2.12 -17.18 21.72
N VAL A 79 -2.40 -15.89 21.87
CA VAL A 79 -1.58 -14.80 21.28
C VAL A 79 -0.88 -13.98 22.37
N PRO A 80 0.29 -13.38 22.07
CA PRO A 80 1.09 -12.64 23.06
C PRO A 80 0.34 -11.51 23.80
N SER A 81 -0.69 -10.94 23.17
CA SER A 81 -1.52 -9.87 23.74
C SER A 81 -2.53 -10.34 24.80
N GLY A 82 -2.54 -11.64 25.17
CA GLY A 82 -3.41 -12.17 26.22
C GLY A 82 -4.78 -12.67 25.74
N GLY A 83 -4.94 -12.91 24.44
CA GLY A 83 -6.15 -13.49 23.84
C GLY A 83 -5.92 -14.83 23.17
N VAL A 84 -6.89 -15.26 22.36
CA VAL A 84 -6.74 -16.41 21.46
C VAL A 84 -7.03 -16.01 20.02
N SER A 85 -6.44 -16.71 19.07
CA SER A 85 -6.65 -16.53 17.63
C SER A 85 -7.05 -17.85 16.98
N PRO A 86 -8.06 -17.87 16.09
CA PRO A 86 -8.49 -19.09 15.42
C PRO A 86 -7.35 -19.67 14.58
N THR A 87 -7.20 -21.00 14.58
CA THR A 87 -6.25 -21.66 13.69
C THR A 87 -6.87 -21.95 12.32
N LEU A 88 -6.02 -22.22 11.34
CA LEU A 88 -6.45 -22.54 9.98
C LEU A 88 -5.57 -23.60 9.34
N ASN A 89 -6.17 -24.30 8.38
CA ASN A 89 -5.44 -25.17 7.46
C ASN A 89 -5.11 -24.35 6.20
N ALA A 90 -3.85 -24.36 5.79
CA ALA A 90 -3.37 -23.70 4.59
C ALA A 90 -2.35 -24.59 3.90
N PHE A 91 -2.30 -24.51 2.58
CA PHE A 91 -1.23 -25.11 1.79
C PHE A 91 -0.95 -24.25 0.57
N ALA A 92 0.30 -24.26 0.11
CA ALA A 92 0.76 -23.55 -1.08
C ALA A 92 1.18 -24.57 -2.14
N VAL A 93 0.51 -24.52 -3.30
CA VAL A 93 0.76 -25.43 -4.44
C VAL A 93 1.79 -24.81 -5.37
N THR A 94 2.74 -25.62 -5.84
CA THR A 94 3.74 -25.26 -6.86
C THR A 94 3.60 -26.15 -8.10
N GLY A 95 4.48 -25.95 -9.09
CA GLY A 95 4.50 -26.71 -10.34
C GLY A 95 4.39 -28.23 -10.12
N GLY A 96 3.52 -28.88 -10.90
CA GLY A 96 3.23 -30.30 -10.78
C GLY A 96 2.32 -30.69 -9.61
N GLY A 97 1.66 -29.72 -8.94
CA GLY A 97 0.73 -30.00 -7.84
C GLY A 97 1.39 -30.28 -6.49
N ARG A 98 2.71 -30.10 -6.39
CA ARG A 98 3.45 -30.28 -5.13
C ARG A 98 3.09 -29.19 -4.13
N HIS A 99 2.97 -29.55 -2.85
CA HIS A 99 2.78 -28.56 -1.79
C HIS A 99 4.12 -28.18 -1.17
N VAL A 100 4.48 -26.89 -1.18
CA VAL A 100 5.73 -26.39 -0.56
C VAL A 100 5.56 -26.01 0.91
N THR A 101 4.33 -25.68 1.28
CA THR A 101 3.88 -25.47 2.67
C THR A 101 2.54 -26.16 2.81
N ASP A 102 2.32 -26.94 3.87
CA ASP A 102 1.04 -27.62 4.12
C ASP A 102 0.82 -27.81 5.63
N SER A 103 -0.12 -27.06 6.22
CA SER A 103 -0.42 -27.13 7.65
C SER A 103 -1.47 -28.18 8.02
N ARG A 104 -2.05 -28.89 7.05
CA ARG A 104 -3.17 -29.83 7.30
C ARG A 104 -2.75 -30.97 8.22
N GLY A 105 -1.53 -31.48 8.04
CA GLY A 105 -0.95 -32.55 8.86
C GLY A 105 -0.31 -32.11 10.18
N LEU A 106 -0.27 -30.81 10.49
CA LEU A 106 0.30 -30.31 11.75
C LEU A 106 -0.67 -30.50 12.91
N ASP A 107 -0.11 -30.67 14.12
CA ASP A 107 -0.85 -30.66 15.37
C ASP A 107 -1.53 -29.30 15.59
N GLU A 108 -2.67 -29.27 16.30
CA GLU A 108 -3.49 -28.06 16.45
C GLU A 108 -2.71 -26.86 17.05
N GLY A 109 -1.80 -27.10 18.00
CA GLY A 109 -0.95 -26.05 18.58
C GLY A 109 0.14 -25.51 17.65
N GLN A 110 0.36 -26.16 16.51
CA GLN A 110 1.34 -25.77 15.49
C GLN A 110 0.67 -25.24 14.22
N LYS A 111 -0.67 -25.28 14.14
CA LYS A 111 -1.39 -24.72 13.01
C LYS A 111 -1.27 -23.19 13.00
N PRO A 112 -1.15 -22.57 11.81
CA PRO A 112 -1.12 -21.13 11.70
C PRO A 112 -2.46 -20.54 12.16
N SER A 113 -2.41 -19.35 12.75
CA SER A 113 -3.60 -18.54 13.04
C SER A 113 -3.82 -17.40 12.06
N ILE A 114 -2.84 -17.17 11.19
CA ILE A 114 -2.84 -16.16 10.14
C ILE A 114 -1.94 -16.64 9.00
N LEU A 115 -2.32 -16.33 7.76
CA LEU A 115 -1.49 -16.50 6.58
C LEU A 115 -1.14 -15.11 6.05
N VAL A 116 0.15 -14.84 5.81
CA VAL A 116 0.60 -13.56 5.27
C VAL A 116 1.06 -13.77 3.83
N LEU A 117 0.38 -13.11 2.88
CA LEU A 117 0.78 -13.07 1.47
C LEU A 117 1.52 -11.76 1.21
N LEU A 118 2.81 -11.84 0.85
CA LEU A 118 3.59 -10.68 0.45
C LEU A 118 3.26 -10.32 -1.01
N MET A 119 3.09 -9.03 -1.29
CA MET A 119 2.76 -8.49 -2.62
C MET A 119 3.96 -7.79 -3.28
N ASP A 120 5.17 -8.02 -2.76
CA ASP A 120 6.39 -7.42 -3.29
C ASP A 120 6.65 -7.92 -4.72
N GLU A 121 7.10 -7.02 -5.61
CA GLU A 121 7.58 -7.42 -6.94
C GLU A 121 8.87 -8.23 -6.83
N ALA A 122 9.23 -8.98 -7.88
CA ALA A 122 10.51 -9.68 -7.94
C ALA A 122 11.67 -8.67 -8.12
N GLY A 123 12.14 -8.10 -7.01
CA GLY A 123 13.22 -7.13 -6.92
C GLY A 123 13.06 -6.27 -5.66
N ASP A 124 14.17 -5.74 -5.12
CA ASP A 124 14.10 -4.81 -3.99
C ASP A 124 13.33 -3.55 -4.45
N GLU A 125 12.15 -3.34 -3.88
CA GLU A 125 11.43 -2.09 -4.07
C GLU A 125 12.29 -0.95 -3.54
N PRO A 126 12.52 0.14 -4.31
CA PRO A 126 13.34 1.24 -3.87
C PRO A 126 12.80 1.81 -2.54
N PRO A 127 13.68 2.15 -1.59
CA PRO A 127 13.24 2.71 -0.31
C PRO A 127 12.42 3.97 -0.54
N HIS A 128 11.26 4.04 0.09
CA HIS A 128 10.36 5.19 -0.03
C HIS A 128 11.07 6.46 0.49
N PRO A 129 10.92 7.62 -0.17
CA PRO A 129 11.39 8.89 0.37
C PRO A 129 10.83 9.14 1.78
N ASP A 130 11.71 9.56 2.69
CA ASP A 130 11.43 9.77 4.10
C ASP A 130 10.19 10.68 4.31
N PRO A 131 9.16 10.27 5.08
CA PRO A 131 7.99 11.09 5.38
C PRO A 131 8.32 12.39 6.14
N SER A 132 9.51 12.50 6.76
CA SER A 132 10.03 13.76 7.32
C SER A 132 10.40 14.78 6.23
N ARG A 133 10.66 14.29 5.02
CA ARG A 133 10.86 15.07 3.79
C ARG A 133 9.52 15.26 3.08
N ARG A 134 8.56 15.91 3.75
CA ARG A 134 7.44 16.50 3.01
C ARG A 134 8.04 17.42 1.94
N PRO A 135 7.62 17.36 0.67
CA PRO A 135 7.97 18.38 -0.30
C PRO A 135 7.56 19.72 0.32
N LEU A 136 8.50 20.67 0.41
CA LEU A 136 8.19 22.03 0.81
C LEU A 136 7.00 22.50 -0.04
N LEU A 137 5.97 23.06 0.60
CA LEU A 137 4.89 23.68 -0.16
C LEU A 137 5.52 24.71 -1.11
N ASP A 138 4.96 24.89 -2.31
CA ASP A 138 5.55 25.79 -3.30
C ASP A 138 5.76 27.21 -2.75
N ARG A 139 4.90 27.64 -1.82
CA ARG A 139 5.07 28.87 -1.05
C ARG A 139 6.33 28.86 -0.17
N ASP A 140 6.51 27.82 0.64
CA ASP A 140 7.65 27.69 1.54
C ASP A 140 8.97 27.59 0.75
N LEU A 141 8.93 26.90 -0.39
CA LEU A 141 10.05 26.81 -1.30
C LEU A 141 10.35 28.16 -1.98
N ALA A 142 9.34 28.92 -2.39
CA ALA A 142 9.52 30.27 -2.91
C ALA A 142 10.12 31.23 -1.86
N GLU A 143 9.69 31.12 -0.60
CA GLU A 143 10.25 31.88 0.51
C GLU A 143 11.71 31.49 0.78
N LEU A 144 12.04 30.20 0.73
CA LEU A 144 13.40 29.70 0.88
C LEU A 144 14.33 30.16 -0.26
N LEU A 145 13.88 30.10 -1.51
CA LEU A 145 14.63 30.59 -2.67
C LEU A 145 14.88 32.10 -2.58
N THR A 146 13.89 32.86 -2.12
CA THR A 146 14.03 34.31 -1.87
C THR A 146 15.05 34.59 -0.75
N ARG A 147 15.04 33.79 0.33
CA ARG A 147 16.02 33.90 1.42
C ARG A 147 17.43 33.54 0.95
N ALA A 148 17.57 32.50 0.15
CA ALA A 148 18.85 32.10 -0.43
C ALA A 148 19.43 33.21 -1.30
N ALA A 149 18.62 33.83 -2.16
CA ALA A 149 19.03 35.00 -2.92
C ALA A 149 19.51 36.15 -2.01
N GLY A 150 18.79 36.41 -0.91
CA GLY A 150 19.18 37.41 0.10
C GLY A 150 20.56 37.16 0.72
N VAL A 151 20.86 35.92 1.10
CA VAL A 151 22.17 35.52 1.64
C VAL A 151 23.28 35.69 0.59
N ILE A 152 22.98 35.42 -0.68
CA ILE A 152 23.92 35.59 -1.77
C ILE A 152 24.16 37.08 -2.05
N THR A 153 23.16 37.95 -1.90
CA THR A 153 23.30 39.42 -2.03
C THR A 153 23.95 40.10 -0.82
N ASP A 154 24.23 39.37 0.26
CA ASP A 154 24.92 39.89 1.43
C ASP A 154 26.36 40.34 1.09
N PRO A 155 26.81 41.56 1.45
CA PRO A 155 28.17 42.05 1.18
C PRO A 155 29.29 41.09 1.64
N ASP A 156 29.04 40.31 2.69
CA ASP A 156 30.00 39.36 3.27
C ASP A 156 29.92 37.96 2.63
N SER A 157 29.08 37.78 1.62
CA SER A 157 28.96 36.51 0.89
C SER A 157 30.24 36.17 0.11
N GLU A 158 30.73 34.94 0.29
CA GLU A 158 31.92 34.45 -0.42
C GLU A 158 31.66 34.13 -1.91
N ILE A 159 30.40 34.19 -2.37
CA ILE A 159 30.02 33.89 -3.75
C ILE A 159 30.31 35.10 -4.65
N ARG A 160 31.46 35.08 -5.31
CA ARG A 160 31.96 36.21 -6.13
C ARG A 160 31.68 36.10 -7.63
N SER A 161 31.50 34.90 -8.17
CA SER A 161 31.32 34.68 -9.60
C SER A 161 29.87 34.32 -9.94
N ASN A 162 29.34 34.87 -11.03
CA ASN A 162 27.96 34.65 -11.50
C ASN A 162 26.88 34.95 -10.45
N ARG A 163 27.22 35.82 -9.48
CA ARG A 163 26.39 36.17 -8.33
C ARG A 163 25.02 36.69 -8.75
N ASP A 164 25.02 37.69 -9.64
CA ASP A 164 23.79 38.35 -10.09
C ASP A 164 22.92 37.38 -10.90
N SER A 165 23.52 36.60 -11.80
CA SER A 165 22.79 35.58 -12.58
C SER A 165 22.19 34.47 -11.72
N LEU A 166 22.88 34.08 -10.63
CA LEU A 166 22.37 33.10 -9.67
C LEU A 166 21.21 33.68 -8.86
N VAL A 167 21.32 34.93 -8.40
CA VAL A 167 20.25 35.65 -7.71
C VAL A 167 19.01 35.79 -8.59
N ASP A 168 19.18 36.15 -9.87
CA ASP A 168 18.10 36.25 -10.84
C ASP A 168 17.41 34.91 -11.07
N ALA A 169 18.17 33.82 -11.19
CA ALA A 169 17.62 32.48 -11.35
C ALA A 169 16.81 32.04 -10.13
N LEU A 170 17.28 32.34 -8.91
CA LEU A 170 16.57 32.02 -7.67
C LEU A 170 15.27 32.81 -7.55
N HIS A 171 15.28 34.11 -7.90
CA HIS A 171 14.07 34.92 -7.90
C HIS A 171 13.07 34.49 -8.98
N ALA A 172 13.54 34.17 -10.19
CA ALA A 172 12.68 33.69 -11.27
C ALA A 172 12.01 32.36 -10.90
N GLU A 173 12.75 31.46 -10.26
CA GLU A 173 12.20 30.17 -9.81
C GLU A 173 11.23 30.34 -8.62
N ALA A 174 11.51 31.26 -7.69
CA ALA A 174 10.58 31.61 -6.63
C ALA A 174 9.26 32.18 -7.18
N ALA A 175 9.33 33.02 -8.23
CA ALA A 175 8.15 33.65 -8.84
C ALA A 175 7.20 32.62 -9.48
N LYS A 176 7.73 31.58 -10.13
CA LYS A 176 6.91 30.49 -10.71
C LYS A 176 6.10 29.71 -9.66
N ARG A 177 6.59 29.70 -8.42
CA ARG A 177 6.07 28.88 -7.32
C ARG A 177 5.15 29.65 -6.37
N ARG A 178 5.03 30.98 -6.52
CA ARG A 178 4.04 31.75 -5.75
C ARG A 178 2.64 31.52 -6.35
N PRO A 179 1.61 31.28 -5.52
CA PRO A 179 0.25 31.19 -6.02
C PRO A 179 -0.15 32.51 -6.70
N ARG A 180 -0.79 32.45 -7.88
CA ARG A 180 -1.37 33.63 -8.53
C ARG A 180 -2.49 34.16 -7.63
N GLU A 181 -2.44 35.45 -7.29
CA GLU A 181 -3.56 36.09 -6.60
C GLU A 181 -4.83 35.99 -7.46
N PRO A 182 -5.98 35.63 -6.89
CA PRO A 182 -7.24 35.63 -7.63
C PRO A 182 -7.69 37.08 -7.86
N GLY A 183 -7.41 37.60 -9.05
CA GLY A 183 -7.99 38.86 -9.55
C GLY A 183 -6.97 39.84 -10.10
N SER A 184 -6.68 39.73 -11.39
CA SER A 184 -6.33 40.85 -12.26
C SER A 184 -7.30 40.89 -13.42
#